data_AF-X1NNF2-F1
#
_entry.id   AF-X1NNF2-F1
#
_cell.length_a   1.000
_cell.length_b   1.000
_cell.length_c   1.000
_cell.angle_alpha   90.00
_cell.angle_beta   90.00
_cell.angle_gamma   90.00
#
_symmetry.space_group_name_H-M   'P 1'
#
loop_
_entity.id
_entity.type
_entity.pdbx_description
1 polymer ?
#
loop_
_entity_poly.entity_id
_entity_poly.type
_entity_poly.pdbx_seq_one_letter_code
_entity_poly.pdbx_strand_id
1 'polypeptide(L)'
;MGEVKAYRRIHYSGLDADKAGVTGVAGATYAANDSGKLYYWNDALAAWKTGLGYEYVPRAVAAADITQATLTMDAFWQVDGIDLSGIVPAGAVAAHLRFRIVDDAAAQDAVFRCNDTTKAENRVELYTQVANIPVESDGILFLDSDRLLDYTIAMGMATVEIFVLGWFI
;
A
#
# COMPACT_ATOMS: atom_id res chain seq x y z
N MET A 1 24.44 -30.00 15.14
CA MET A 1 23.22 -30.53 14.51
C MET A 1 22.07 -29.65 15.01
N GLY A 2 21.55 -28.75 14.18
CA GLY A 2 20.59 -27.72 14.61
C GLY A 2 19.22 -28.32 14.92
N GLU A 3 18.63 -27.91 16.04
CA GLU A 3 17.35 -28.40 16.55
C GLU A 3 16.19 -27.93 15.64
N VAL A 4 15.45 -28.88 15.06
CA VAL A 4 14.25 -28.57 14.28
C VAL A 4 13.10 -28.32 15.26
N LYS A 5 12.80 -27.05 15.54
CA LYS A 5 11.59 -26.67 16.29
C LYS A 5 10.37 -26.87 15.41
N ALA A 6 9.66 -27.98 15.63
CA ALA A 6 8.39 -28.25 14.96
C ALA A 6 7.27 -27.41 15.59
N TYR A 7 6.88 -26.33 14.93
CA TYR A 7 5.70 -25.54 15.31
C TYR A 7 4.44 -26.30 14.86
N ARG A 8 3.72 -26.90 15.81
CA ARG A 8 2.46 -27.60 15.51
C ARG A 8 1.30 -26.61 15.46
N ARG A 9 0.65 -26.53 14.30
CA ARG A 9 -0.61 -25.81 14.07
C ARG A 9 -1.74 -26.58 14.78
N ILE A 10 -2.43 -25.96 15.73
CA ILE A 10 -3.66 -26.51 16.31
C ILE A 10 -4.81 -25.73 15.69
N HIS A 11 -5.66 -26.42 14.92
CA HIS A 11 -6.88 -25.82 14.38
C HIS A 11 -7.92 -25.91 15.47
N TYR A 12 -8.50 -24.77 15.81
CA TYR A 12 -9.64 -24.73 16.68
C TYR A 12 -10.81 -24.08 15.95
N SER A 13 -11.95 -24.75 15.93
CA SER A 13 -13.21 -24.23 15.41
C SER A 13 -14.26 -24.42 16.51
N GLY A 14 -14.54 -23.36 17.26
CA GLY A 14 -15.54 -23.35 18.32
C GLY A 14 -15.86 -21.93 18.80
N LEU A 15 -16.79 -21.82 19.74
CA LEU A 15 -17.24 -20.55 20.30
C LEU A 15 -16.28 -20.07 21.40
N ASP A 16 -16.36 -18.80 21.79
CA ASP A 16 -15.45 -18.21 22.79
C ASP A 16 -15.45 -18.97 24.13
N ALA A 17 -16.62 -19.52 24.49
CA ALA A 17 -16.83 -20.33 25.70
C ALA A 17 -15.99 -21.62 25.72
N ASP A 18 -15.55 -22.10 24.56
CA ASP A 18 -14.85 -23.38 24.44
C ASP A 18 -13.32 -23.25 24.58
N LYS A 19 -12.80 -22.02 24.70
CA LYS A 19 -11.36 -21.71 24.91
C LYS A 19 -10.75 -22.46 26.09
N ALA A 20 -11.51 -22.67 27.16
CA ALA A 20 -11.05 -23.33 28.38
C ALA A 20 -10.71 -24.82 28.16
N GLY A 21 -11.20 -25.44 27.08
CA GLY A 21 -10.92 -26.84 26.74
C GLY A 21 -9.68 -27.04 25.85
N VAL A 22 -9.07 -25.97 25.34
CA VAL A 22 -7.89 -26.04 24.48
C VAL A 22 -6.65 -26.20 25.35
N THR A 23 -6.21 -27.45 25.56
CA THR A 23 -4.98 -27.77 26.30
C THR A 23 -3.75 -27.34 25.49
N GLY A 24 -3.26 -26.14 25.78
CA GLY A 24 -2.02 -25.58 25.25
C GLY A 24 -0.76 -26.16 25.86
N VAL A 25 0.30 -26.22 25.05
CA VAL A 25 1.69 -26.35 25.51
C VAL A 25 2.01 -25.15 26.42
N ALA A 26 2.74 -25.38 27.52
CA ALA A 26 3.10 -24.35 28.48
C ALA A 26 3.75 -23.13 27.81
N GLY A 27 3.20 -21.92 28.03
CA GLY A 27 3.70 -20.65 27.49
C GLY A 27 2.87 -20.01 26.38
N ALA A 28 1.76 -20.62 25.96
CA ALA A 28 0.86 -20.01 24.98
C ALA A 28 -0.08 -18.96 25.61
N THR A 29 -0.19 -17.78 24.98
CA THR A 29 -1.17 -16.73 25.35
C THR A 29 -2.26 -16.69 24.27
N TYR A 30 -3.53 -16.59 24.68
CA TYR A 30 -4.69 -16.70 23.77
C TYR A 30 -5.46 -15.38 23.72
N ALA A 31 -5.81 -14.93 22.52
CA ALA A 31 -6.83 -13.90 22.30
C ALA A 31 -7.77 -14.41 21.20
N ALA A 32 -9.08 -14.38 21.44
CA ALA A 32 -10.06 -14.58 20.38
C ALA A 32 -11.09 -13.47 20.41
N ASN A 33 -11.58 -13.12 19.22
CA ASN A 33 -12.78 -12.33 19.03
C ASN A 33 -13.70 -13.05 18.03
N ASP A 34 -14.99 -12.77 18.14
CA ASP A 34 -16.12 -13.56 17.62
C ASP A 34 -16.31 -13.53 16.10
N SER A 35 -15.25 -13.68 15.30
CA SER A 35 -15.38 -13.69 13.84
C SER A 35 -14.24 -14.45 13.18
N GLY A 36 -14.20 -15.78 13.33
CA GLY A 36 -13.60 -16.70 12.35
C GLY A 36 -12.24 -16.34 11.74
N LYS A 37 -11.34 -15.67 12.47
CA LYS A 37 -10.02 -15.27 11.97
C LYS A 37 -8.91 -16.07 12.64
N LEU A 38 -7.97 -16.52 11.82
CA LEU A 38 -6.73 -17.18 12.23
C LEU A 38 -5.73 -16.11 12.67
N TYR A 39 -5.10 -16.32 13.83
CA TYR A 39 -4.05 -15.46 14.34
C TYR A 39 -2.67 -16.11 14.16
N TYR A 40 -1.71 -15.30 13.73
CA TYR A 40 -0.29 -15.61 13.80
C TYR A 40 0.36 -14.56 14.71
N TRP A 41 1.38 -14.98 15.46
CA TRP A 41 2.12 -14.07 16.33
C TRP A 41 3.62 -14.21 16.08
N ASN A 42 4.30 -13.09 15.90
CA ASN A 42 5.74 -12.97 15.95
C ASN A 42 6.07 -11.66 16.69
N ASP A 43 6.77 -11.77 17.82
CA ASP A 43 7.07 -10.67 18.75
C ASP A 43 8.10 -9.65 18.22
N ALA A 44 8.66 -9.86 17.03
CA ALA A 44 9.66 -8.99 16.44
C ALA A 44 9.17 -8.48 15.07
N LEU A 45 8.26 -7.49 15.09
CA LEU A 45 7.63 -6.85 13.93
C LEU A 45 6.84 -7.83 13.02
N ALA A 46 5.60 -7.48 12.68
CA ALA A 46 4.87 -8.09 11.56
C ALA A 46 4.54 -9.60 11.66
N ALA A 47 3.33 -9.93 12.13
CA ALA A 47 2.71 -11.21 11.78
C ALA A 47 1.18 -11.12 11.69
N TRP A 48 0.68 -10.26 10.81
CA TRP A 48 -0.68 -10.43 10.27
C TRP A 48 -0.55 -11.36 9.06
N LYS A 49 -1.18 -12.55 9.06
CA LYS A 49 -1.12 -13.47 7.91
C LYS A 49 -2.48 -14.06 7.52
N THR A 50 -2.99 -13.56 6.40
CA THR A 50 -3.33 -14.26 5.14
C THR A 50 -4.13 -15.57 5.18
N GLY A 51 -5.11 -15.65 4.27
CA GLY A 51 -5.79 -16.91 3.89
C GLY A 51 -6.03 -17.14 2.38
N LEU A 52 -6.02 -16.11 1.51
CA LEU A 52 -6.31 -16.29 0.07
C LEU A 52 -5.45 -15.45 -0.90
N GLY A 53 -4.52 -14.62 -0.40
CA GLY A 53 -3.68 -13.74 -1.23
C GLY A 53 -4.39 -12.43 -1.60
N TYR A 54 -3.80 -11.31 -1.21
CA TYR A 54 -4.24 -9.92 -1.46
C TYR A 54 -5.51 -9.51 -0.69
N GLU A 55 -5.39 -9.32 0.63
CA GLU A 55 -6.44 -8.62 1.39
C GLU A 55 -6.30 -7.11 1.17
N TYR A 56 -7.37 -6.46 0.70
CA TYR A 56 -7.41 -5.03 0.52
C TYR A 56 -7.83 -4.32 1.81
N VAL A 57 -7.00 -3.39 2.27
CA VAL A 57 -7.27 -2.53 3.42
C VAL A 57 -7.67 -1.15 2.93
N PRO A 58 -8.96 -0.76 3.02
CA PRO A 58 -9.40 0.56 2.62
C PRO A 58 -8.94 1.61 3.64
N ARG A 59 -8.63 2.82 3.15
CA ARG A 59 -8.33 4.00 3.96
C ARG A 59 -9.34 5.11 3.62
N ALA A 60 -10.03 5.61 4.63
CA ALA A 60 -10.85 6.81 4.48
C ALA A 60 -9.95 8.04 4.41
N VAL A 61 -9.98 8.76 3.29
CA VAL A 61 -9.16 9.95 3.05
C VAL A 61 -10.04 11.10 2.54
N ALA A 62 -9.87 12.28 3.13
CA ALA A 62 -10.69 13.47 2.85
C ALA A 62 -9.91 14.60 2.15
N ALA A 63 -8.58 14.50 2.09
CA ALA A 63 -7.68 15.48 1.49
C ALA A 63 -6.51 14.76 0.81
N ALA A 64 -5.86 15.42 -0.13
CA ALA A 64 -4.69 14.85 -0.80
C ALA A 64 -3.56 14.59 0.22
N ASP A 65 -2.93 13.43 0.11
CA ASP A 65 -1.77 13.07 0.92
C ASP A 65 -0.51 13.77 0.40
N ILE A 66 -0.45 13.98 -0.91
CA ILE A 66 0.64 14.63 -1.63
C ILE A 66 0.02 15.65 -2.58
N THR A 67 0.61 16.83 -2.65
CA THR A 67 0.13 17.93 -3.50
C THR A 67 1.28 18.46 -4.34
N GLN A 68 0.97 19.25 -5.36
CA GLN A 68 1.99 19.92 -6.19
C GLN A 68 3.03 20.71 -5.40
N ALA A 69 2.67 21.22 -4.21
CA ALA A 69 3.58 22.02 -3.40
C ALA A 69 4.76 21.20 -2.84
N THR A 70 4.64 19.88 -2.80
CA THR A 70 5.69 18.97 -2.33
C THR A 70 6.43 18.27 -3.47
N LEU A 71 6.08 18.56 -4.72
CA LEU A 71 6.60 17.88 -5.90
C LEU A 71 7.51 18.81 -6.73
N THR A 72 8.55 18.25 -7.32
CA THR A 72 9.41 18.93 -8.28
C THR A 72 8.85 18.72 -9.68
N MET A 73 8.50 19.81 -10.38
CA MET A 73 7.87 19.77 -11.70
C MET A 73 8.81 20.39 -12.74
N ASP A 74 9.79 19.60 -13.16
CA ASP A 74 10.88 20.01 -14.07
C ASP A 74 11.01 19.10 -15.30
N ALA A 75 10.04 18.21 -15.52
CA ALA A 75 10.05 17.18 -16.57
C ALA A 75 11.24 16.21 -16.50
N PHE A 76 11.92 16.13 -15.36
CA PHE A 76 12.92 15.10 -15.08
C PHE A 76 12.35 14.04 -14.13
N TRP A 77 12.87 12.82 -14.25
CA TRP A 77 12.56 11.74 -13.31
C TRP A 77 13.10 12.08 -11.93
N GLN A 78 12.19 12.20 -10.97
CA GLN A 78 12.45 12.31 -9.55
C GLN A 78 12.51 10.89 -8.99
N VAL A 79 13.73 10.38 -8.77
CA VAL A 79 13.97 9.05 -8.21
C VAL A 79 13.75 9.11 -6.70
N ASP A 80 13.01 8.13 -6.16
CA ASP A 80 12.64 8.08 -4.74
C ASP A 80 11.93 9.36 -4.24
N GLY A 81 11.24 10.06 -5.15
CA GLY A 81 10.75 11.41 -4.90
C GLY A 81 9.48 11.46 -4.04
N ILE A 82 8.78 10.34 -3.89
CA ILE A 82 7.58 10.22 -3.06
C ILE A 82 7.78 9.10 -2.05
N ASP A 83 7.63 9.43 -0.76
CA ASP A 83 7.69 8.47 0.34
C ASP A 83 6.29 8.14 0.87
N LEU A 84 5.86 6.89 0.71
CA LEU A 84 4.58 6.41 1.24
C LEU A 84 4.73 5.71 2.61
N SER A 85 5.94 5.60 3.15
CA SER A 85 6.24 4.79 4.33
C SER A 85 5.52 5.25 5.61
N GLY A 86 5.17 6.54 5.69
CA GLY A 86 4.36 7.11 6.77
C GLY A 86 2.86 6.85 6.68
N ILE A 87 2.38 6.33 5.54
CA ILE A 87 0.95 6.11 5.26
C ILE A 87 0.67 4.62 5.06
N VAL A 88 1.47 3.97 4.22
CA VAL A 88 1.35 2.56 3.88
C VAL A 88 2.25 1.74 4.82
N PRO A 89 1.72 0.73 5.53
CA PRO A 89 2.50 -0.08 6.45
C PRO A 89 3.53 -0.94 5.70
N ALA A 90 4.62 -1.28 6.40
CA ALA A 90 5.59 -2.25 5.89
C ALA A 90 4.92 -3.62 5.65
N GLY A 91 5.30 -4.27 4.54
CA GLY A 91 4.71 -5.53 4.12
C GLY A 91 3.51 -5.40 3.16
N ALA A 92 3.04 -4.17 2.89
CA ALA A 92 2.11 -3.94 1.79
C ALA A 92 2.78 -4.27 0.45
N VAL A 93 2.05 -4.97 -0.42
CA VAL A 93 2.53 -5.40 -1.75
C VAL A 93 2.11 -4.45 -2.86
N ALA A 94 1.09 -3.64 -2.62
CA ALA A 94 0.63 -2.60 -3.54
C ALA A 94 -0.16 -1.50 -2.82
N ALA A 95 -0.17 -0.30 -3.37
CA ALA A 95 -1.02 0.82 -2.94
C ALA A 95 -2.09 1.11 -3.99
N HIS A 96 -3.32 1.37 -3.53
CA HIS A 96 -4.39 1.94 -4.34
C HIS A 96 -4.32 3.46 -4.21
N LEU A 97 -4.01 4.12 -5.32
CA LEU A 97 -3.78 5.55 -5.40
C LEU A 97 -4.80 6.18 -6.35
N ARG A 98 -5.34 7.33 -5.96
CA ARG A 98 -6.03 8.23 -6.88
C ARG A 98 -5.13 9.39 -7.22
N PHE A 99 -5.06 9.71 -8.50
CA PHE A 99 -4.32 10.85 -9.04
C PHE A 99 -5.33 11.83 -9.61
N ARG A 100 -5.10 13.13 -9.37
CA ARG A 100 -5.79 14.22 -10.04
C ARG A 100 -4.77 15.19 -10.59
N ILE A 101 -4.90 15.53 -11.87
CA ILE A 101 -4.10 16.57 -12.52
C ILE A 101 -4.98 17.63 -13.18
N VAL A 102 -4.52 18.88 -13.17
CA VAL A 102 -5.10 20.01 -13.90
C VAL A 102 -3.96 20.87 -14.42
N ASP A 103 -4.11 21.38 -15.64
CA ASP A 103 -3.13 22.25 -16.26
C ASP A 103 -3.82 23.30 -17.14
N ASP A 104 -3.20 24.46 -17.35
CA ASP A 104 -3.71 25.50 -18.25
C ASP A 104 -3.36 25.24 -19.73
N ALA A 105 -2.56 24.21 -20.00
CA ALA A 105 -2.25 23.64 -21.30
C ALA A 105 -2.77 22.21 -21.46
N ALA A 106 -3.05 21.84 -22.71
CA ALA A 106 -3.32 20.46 -23.08
C ALA A 106 -2.01 19.70 -23.35
N ALA A 107 -2.13 18.38 -23.42
CA ALA A 107 -1.06 17.43 -23.66
C ALA A 107 0.10 17.52 -22.65
N GLN A 108 -0.19 17.89 -21.40
CA GLN A 108 0.76 17.80 -20.29
C GLN A 108 0.63 16.45 -19.62
N ASP A 109 1.75 15.83 -19.28
CA ASP A 109 1.83 14.48 -18.75
C ASP A 109 2.34 14.44 -17.31
N ALA A 110 1.86 13.44 -16.58
CA ALA A 110 2.38 13.06 -15.27
C ALA A 110 2.45 11.54 -15.20
N VAL A 111 3.61 11.01 -14.83
CA VAL A 111 3.88 9.58 -14.76
C VAL A 111 4.39 9.24 -13.36
N PHE A 112 3.83 8.21 -12.76
CA PHE A 112 4.18 7.71 -11.43
C PHE A 112 4.49 6.21 -11.53
N ARG A 113 5.55 5.74 -10.88
CA ARG A 113 5.94 4.32 -10.87
C ARG A 113 6.62 3.94 -9.56
N CYS A 114 6.67 2.64 -9.25
CA CYS A 114 7.56 2.15 -8.19
C CYS A 114 9.02 2.33 -8.58
N ASN A 115 9.87 2.64 -7.61
CA ASN A 115 11.31 2.85 -7.78
C ASN A 115 12.10 1.59 -8.20
N ASP A 116 11.55 0.37 -8.03
CA ASP A 116 12.28 -0.85 -8.37
C ASP A 116 12.51 -0.98 -9.89
N THR A 117 13.79 -1.08 -10.22
CA THR A 117 14.42 -1.00 -11.56
C THR A 117 13.91 -1.98 -12.62
N THR A 118 13.03 -2.93 -12.28
CA THR A 118 12.66 -4.05 -13.17
C THR A 118 11.23 -4.00 -13.73
N LYS A 119 10.43 -2.98 -13.41
CA LYS A 119 8.98 -2.98 -13.72
C LYS A 119 8.52 -1.77 -14.52
N ALA A 120 8.98 -1.66 -15.78
CA ALA A 120 8.59 -0.59 -16.71
C ALA A 120 7.07 -0.42 -16.90
N GLU A 121 6.31 -1.49 -16.67
CA GLU A 121 4.84 -1.54 -16.77
C GLU A 121 4.11 -1.24 -15.45
N ASN A 122 4.81 -1.18 -14.31
CA ASN A 122 4.23 -0.82 -13.02
C ASN A 122 4.19 0.71 -12.88
N ARG A 123 3.38 1.34 -13.73
CA ARG A 123 3.24 2.80 -13.77
C ARG A 123 1.79 3.22 -14.01
N VAL A 124 1.50 4.44 -13.59
CA VAL A 124 0.28 5.17 -13.93
C VAL A 124 0.69 6.40 -14.70
N GLU A 125 0.03 6.65 -15.83
CA GLU A 125 0.28 7.76 -16.72
C GLU A 125 -1.02 8.53 -16.94
N LEU A 126 -0.98 9.83 -16.71
CA LEU A 126 -2.09 10.75 -16.91
C LEU A 126 -1.67 11.83 -17.91
N TYR A 127 -2.63 12.28 -18.73
CA TYR A 127 -2.41 13.35 -19.71
C TYR A 127 -3.59 14.31 -19.75
N THR A 128 -3.34 15.61 -19.76
CA THR A 128 -4.40 16.62 -19.90
C THR A 128 -4.90 16.64 -21.34
N GLN A 129 -6.10 16.13 -21.62
CA GLN A 129 -6.63 16.15 -22.99
C GLN A 129 -7.06 17.55 -23.44
N VAL A 130 -7.53 18.35 -22.48
CA VAL A 130 -8.06 19.70 -22.68
C VAL A 130 -7.56 20.57 -21.54
N ALA A 131 -7.14 21.79 -21.85
CA ALA A 131 -6.74 22.78 -20.86
C ALA A 131 -7.85 23.08 -19.84
N ASN A 132 -7.46 23.25 -18.58
CA ASN A 132 -8.30 23.57 -17.41
C ASN A 132 -9.39 22.54 -17.09
N ILE A 133 -9.31 21.32 -17.64
CA ILE A 133 -10.22 20.22 -17.29
C ILE A 133 -9.49 19.23 -16.38
N PRO A 134 -10.05 18.91 -15.20
CA PRO A 134 -9.43 17.93 -14.31
C PRO A 134 -9.46 16.54 -14.93
N VAL A 135 -8.32 15.87 -14.86
CA VAL A 135 -8.18 14.45 -15.19
C VAL A 135 -7.97 13.70 -13.88
N GLU A 136 -8.83 12.72 -13.62
CA GLU A 136 -8.75 11.84 -12.46
C GLU A 136 -8.54 10.40 -12.92
N SER A 137 -7.66 9.67 -12.23
CA SER A 137 -7.42 8.26 -12.48
C SER A 137 -7.11 7.53 -11.19
N ASP A 138 -7.70 6.34 -11.04
CA ASP A 138 -7.39 5.41 -9.96
C ASP A 138 -6.43 4.35 -10.49
N GLY A 139 -5.37 4.07 -9.74
CA GLY A 139 -4.34 3.12 -10.12
C GLY A 139 -3.85 2.31 -8.93
N ILE A 140 -3.45 1.07 -9.20
CA ILE A 140 -2.78 0.21 -8.22
C ILE A 140 -1.32 0.10 -8.63
N LEU A 141 -0.43 0.58 -7.77
CA LEU A 141 1.01 0.45 -7.96
C LEU A 141 1.55 -0.63 -7.02
N PHE A 142 2.27 -1.61 -7.57
CA PHE A 142 3.01 -2.55 -6.74
C PHE A 142 4.12 -1.81 -6.01
N LEU A 143 4.26 -2.10 -4.73
CA LEU A 143 5.28 -1.52 -3.88
C LEU A 143 6.43 -2.50 -3.70
N ASP A 144 7.61 -1.95 -3.52
CA ASP A 144 8.79 -2.65 -3.05
C ASP A 144 8.86 -2.58 -1.51
N SER A 145 10.02 -2.90 -0.92
CA SER A 145 10.18 -2.87 0.53
C SER A 145 10.23 -1.47 1.13
N ASP A 146 10.73 -0.48 0.40
CA ASP A 146 10.90 0.89 0.91
C ASP A 146 9.66 1.76 0.71
N ARG A 147 8.77 1.39 -0.22
CA ARG A 147 7.51 2.07 -0.53
C ARG A 147 7.74 3.47 -1.09
N LEU A 148 8.84 3.63 -1.82
CA LEU A 148 9.17 4.86 -2.53
C LEU A 148 8.68 4.78 -3.98
N LEU A 149 8.20 5.91 -4.48
CA LEU A 149 7.79 6.05 -5.88
C LEU A 149 8.68 7.05 -6.61
N ASP A 150 8.96 6.72 -7.85
CA ASP A 150 9.52 7.65 -8.82
C ASP A 150 8.39 8.37 -9.55
N TYR A 151 8.65 9.60 -9.99
CA TYR A 151 7.72 10.32 -10.85
C TYR A 151 8.42 11.23 -11.84
N THR A 152 7.69 11.61 -12.90
CA THR A 152 8.02 12.73 -13.77
C THR A 152 6.73 13.49 -14.06
N ILE A 153 6.79 14.82 -13.99
CA ILE A 153 5.63 15.69 -14.20
C ILE A 153 6.08 16.82 -15.12
N ALA A 154 5.25 17.14 -16.11
CA ALA A 154 5.48 18.25 -17.01
C ALA A 154 5.74 19.56 -16.24
N MET A 155 6.63 20.38 -16.80
CA MET A 155 7.06 21.61 -16.13
C MET A 155 5.90 22.59 -15.97
N GLY A 156 5.69 23.06 -14.75
CA GLY A 156 4.70 24.11 -14.46
C GLY A 156 3.26 23.61 -14.30
N MET A 157 3.05 22.30 -14.10
CA MET A 157 1.69 21.76 -13.93
C MET A 157 0.92 22.45 -12.81
N ALA A 158 -0.31 22.87 -13.10
CA ALA A 158 -1.07 23.80 -12.26
C ALA A 158 -1.73 23.13 -11.04
N THR A 159 -2.00 21.83 -11.10
CA THR A 159 -2.48 21.02 -9.98
C THR A 159 -2.03 19.58 -10.16
N VAL A 160 -1.45 19.01 -9.10
CA VAL A 160 -1.20 17.57 -8.95
C VAL A 160 -1.61 17.19 -7.53
N GLU A 161 -2.47 16.20 -7.40
CA GLU A 161 -2.91 15.66 -6.12
C GLU A 161 -2.87 14.13 -6.15
N ILE A 162 -2.38 13.53 -5.07
CA ILE A 162 -2.32 12.08 -4.90
C ILE A 162 -3.01 11.71 -3.58
N PHE A 163 -3.89 10.72 -3.64
CA PHE A 163 -4.62 10.21 -2.49
C PHE A 163 -4.33 8.71 -2.34
N VAL A 164 -3.93 8.29 -1.15
CA VAL A 164 -3.78 6.88 -0.79
C VAL A 164 -5.12 6.36 -0.28
N LEU A 165 -5.85 5.66 -1.16
CA LEU A 165 -7.19 5.13 -0.88
C LEU A 165 -7.15 3.80 -0.11
N GLY A 166 -6.02 3.11 -0.10
CA GLY A 166 -5.81 1.86 0.61
C GLY A 166 -4.60 1.09 0.10
N TRP A 167 -4.42 -0.15 0.56
CA TRP A 167 -3.29 -1.00 0.18
C TRP A 167 -3.65 -2.48 0.24
N PHE A 168 -2.78 -3.30 -0.36
CA PHE A 168 -2.92 -4.76 -0.41
C PHE A 168 -1.82 -5.42 0.44
N ILE A 169 -2.19 -6.51 1.15
CA ILE A 169 -1.29 -7.36 1.96
C ILE A 169 -1.44 -8.85 1.63
#